data_AF-A0A355FA38-F1
#
_entry.id   AF-A0A355FA38-F1
#
_cell.length_a   1.000
_cell.length_b   1.000
_cell.length_c   1.000
_cell.angle_alpha   90.00
_cell.angle_beta   90.00
_cell.angle_gamma   90.00
#
_symmetry.space_group_name_H-M   'P 1'
#
loop_
_entity.id
_entity.type
_entity.pdbx_description
1 polymer ?
#
loop_
_entity_poly.entity_id
_entity_poly.type
_entity_poly.pdbx_seq_one_letter_code
_entity_poly.pdbx_strand_id
1 'polypeptide(L)'
;MKRFRLLSILLLLAALAVGHYLYWYAPRERPGAPEPDGLPARLLAAGGYDACFWIPFPHQNLGELQGAIGDTAAWAGAVARVADLPPPVVPSFGPFAIPPSREIAGCSDLSGKRFVIAARVYPALSWISRLAGKVAGNPWLAGGEVQDVAEPGADATPATRSMTVAWRDGIWTVQAGEAPPPVAGEAAARPESLGLFRLLRDVSQFPVGDYRLRREGGDLVLALEPPPGEAGPPLPEPDLPPRIDPILLAVAGPSWPASEARPLPPAAFALFDLAEAERGAQISSLGSLPGAAVLNVPGDASRWGLPARGLAGLVGKSLPHGDAGGWKINAVDAESLRQAKMLAPRISRLTPPEPDGPPAEGARLLLGIWGRPGPALRSVTEVRRILEGIPLVSRAQVRTWKDWETLLRPLARCEGLKLTATQGPAAFRLELRGCGAAQGPP
;
A
#
# COMPACT_ATOMS: atom_id res chain seq x y z
N MET A 1 12.29 30.57 50.52
CA MET A 1 12.30 29.09 50.48
C MET A 1 10.96 28.46 50.08
N LYS A 2 9.81 28.78 50.71
CA LYS A 2 8.49 28.16 50.35
C LYS A 2 8.07 28.39 48.89
N ARG A 3 8.19 29.63 48.37
CA ARG A 3 7.88 29.96 46.96
C ARG A 3 8.77 29.22 45.96
N PHE A 4 10.07 29.07 46.27
CA PHE A 4 11.01 28.32 45.45
C PHE A 4 10.67 26.83 45.42
N ARG A 5 10.37 26.22 46.57
CA ARG A 5 9.92 24.81 46.65
C ARG A 5 8.63 24.58 45.87
N LEU A 6 7.65 25.47 46.00
CA LEU A 6 6.39 25.38 45.25
C LEU A 6 6.64 25.46 43.74
N LEU A 7 7.47 26.41 43.29
CA LEU A 7 7.86 26.54 41.89
C LEU A 7 8.56 25.28 41.36
N SER A 8 9.50 24.72 42.12
CA SER A 8 10.19 23.48 41.74
C SER A 8 9.23 22.29 41.63
N ILE A 9 8.26 22.17 42.55
CA ILE A 9 7.24 21.11 42.49
C ILE A 9 6.35 21.30 41.25
N LEU A 10 5.91 22.53 40.97
CA LEU A 10 5.09 22.82 39.78
C LEU A 10 5.85 22.53 38.48
N LEU A 11 7.13 22.90 38.39
CA LEU A 11 7.99 22.60 37.25
C LEU A 11 8.19 21.09 37.07
N LEU A 12 8.40 20.35 38.16
CA LEU A 12 8.52 18.89 38.12
C LEU A 12 7.21 18.24 37.64
N LEU A 13 6.06 18.68 38.15
CA LEU A 13 4.75 18.18 37.71
C LEU A 13 4.51 18.48 36.23
N ALA A 14 4.86 19.69 35.77
CA ALA A 14 4.78 20.04 34.36
C ALA A 14 5.72 19.16 33.50
N ALA A 15 6.96 18.94 33.93
CA ALA A 15 7.91 18.07 33.23
C ALA A 15 7.44 16.62 33.17
N LEU A 16 6.86 16.09 34.27
CA LEU A 16 6.28 14.75 34.32
C LEU A 16 5.05 14.65 33.41
N ALA A 17 4.20 15.66 33.37
CA ALA A 17 3.04 15.70 32.48
C ALA A 17 3.46 15.74 31.01
N VAL A 18 4.45 16.57 30.65
CA VAL A 18 5.03 16.63 29.30
C VAL A 18 5.69 15.30 28.95
N GLY A 19 6.50 14.73 29.84
CA GLY A 19 7.14 13.43 29.62
C GLY A 19 6.12 12.29 29.44
N HIS A 20 5.05 12.28 30.24
CA HIS A 20 3.95 11.34 30.09
C HIS A 20 3.24 11.51 28.74
N TYR A 21 2.97 12.76 28.34
CA TYR A 21 2.36 13.07 27.06
C TYR A 21 3.22 12.57 25.90
N LEU A 22 4.51 12.93 25.89
CA LEU A 22 5.44 12.52 24.84
C LEU A 22 5.56 11.00 24.77
N TYR A 23 5.66 10.32 25.92
CA TYR A 23 5.78 8.87 25.94
C TYR A 23 4.51 8.14 25.46
N TRP A 24 3.32 8.60 25.83
CA TRP A 24 2.07 7.89 25.53
C TRP A 24 1.37 8.35 24.27
N TYR A 25 1.69 9.53 23.74
CA TYR A 25 0.93 10.16 22.66
C TYR A 25 1.77 10.73 21.53
N ALA A 26 3.10 10.88 21.67
CA ALA A 26 3.91 11.31 20.55
C ALA A 26 3.89 10.24 19.42
N PRO A 27 3.87 10.68 18.15
CA PRO A 27 4.13 9.79 17.02
C PRO A 27 5.41 9.01 17.22
N ARG A 28 5.30 7.67 17.17
CA ARG A 28 6.41 6.74 17.20
C ARG A 28 5.93 5.37 16.78
N GLU A 29 6.83 4.59 16.19
CA GLU A 29 6.55 3.18 15.95
C GLU A 29 6.53 2.40 17.26
N ARG A 30 5.45 1.66 17.49
CA ARG A 30 5.29 0.81 18.66
C ARG A 30 4.63 -0.51 18.27
N PRO A 31 5.38 -1.62 18.26
CA PRO A 31 4.79 -2.93 18.04
C PRO A 31 3.96 -3.35 19.26
N GLY A 32 3.07 -4.30 19.05
CA GLY A 32 2.34 -4.97 20.11
C GLY A 32 1.68 -6.25 19.60
N ALA A 33 0.93 -6.91 20.48
CA ALA A 33 0.08 -8.04 20.12
C ALA A 33 -1.39 -7.73 20.49
N PRO A 34 -2.38 -8.29 19.77
CA PRO A 34 -3.77 -8.23 20.19
C PRO A 34 -3.92 -8.83 21.59
N GLU A 35 -4.73 -8.20 22.45
CA GLU A 35 -5.04 -8.76 23.77
C GLU A 35 -5.83 -10.07 23.59
N PRO A 36 -5.35 -11.23 24.09
CA PRO A 36 -5.90 -12.56 23.75
C PRO A 36 -7.41 -12.69 23.97
N ASP A 37 -7.91 -12.13 25.08
CA ASP A 37 -9.34 -12.16 25.44
C ASP A 37 -10.09 -10.88 25.02
N GLY A 38 -9.41 -9.99 24.30
CA GLY A 38 -9.97 -8.75 23.80
C GLY A 38 -10.92 -8.97 22.61
N LEU A 39 -11.85 -8.04 22.42
CA LEU A 39 -12.71 -8.03 21.23
C LEU A 39 -11.89 -8.02 19.92
N PRO A 40 -10.79 -7.25 19.78
CA PRO A 40 -9.95 -7.28 18.58
C PRO A 40 -9.40 -8.67 18.24
N ALA A 41 -8.87 -9.41 19.21
CA ALA A 41 -8.36 -10.76 18.98
C ALA A 41 -9.48 -11.73 18.58
N ARG A 42 -10.65 -11.65 19.23
CA ARG A 42 -11.83 -12.43 18.85
C ARG A 42 -12.33 -12.11 17.45
N LEU A 43 -12.35 -10.83 17.04
CA LEU A 43 -12.74 -10.42 15.69
C LEU A 43 -11.81 -11.03 14.63
N LEU A 44 -10.49 -10.98 14.88
CA LEU A 44 -9.50 -11.62 14.00
C LEU A 44 -9.68 -13.13 13.94
N ALA A 45 -10.07 -13.79 15.04
CA ALA A 45 -10.26 -15.23 15.13
C ALA A 45 -11.59 -15.71 14.52
N ALA A 46 -12.65 -14.89 14.57
CA ALA A 46 -14.03 -15.29 14.28
C ALA A 46 -14.26 -15.76 12.84
N GLY A 47 -13.44 -15.33 11.88
CA GLY A 47 -13.56 -15.84 10.52
C GLY A 47 -14.86 -15.47 9.79
N GLY A 48 -15.69 -14.60 10.36
CA GLY A 48 -17.00 -14.23 9.82
C GLY A 48 -16.97 -13.13 8.74
N TYR A 49 -15.79 -12.62 8.42
CA TYR A 49 -15.53 -11.55 7.46
C TYR A 49 -14.40 -11.96 6.51
N ASP A 50 -14.46 -11.51 5.25
CA ASP A 50 -13.48 -11.91 4.24
C ASP A 50 -12.09 -11.30 4.47
N ALA A 51 -12.03 -10.10 5.05
CA ALA A 51 -10.82 -9.39 5.38
C ALA A 51 -10.89 -8.78 6.78
N CYS A 52 -9.80 -8.85 7.53
CA CYS A 52 -9.64 -8.18 8.79
C CYS A 52 -8.27 -7.50 8.88
N PHE A 53 -8.18 -6.36 9.54
CA PHE A 53 -6.92 -5.72 9.91
C PHE A 53 -6.88 -5.44 11.40
N TRP A 54 -5.68 -5.32 11.94
CA TRP A 54 -5.43 -4.88 13.30
C TRP A 54 -4.15 -4.04 13.35
N ILE A 55 -4.19 -2.94 14.11
CA ILE A 55 -3.07 -2.03 14.29
C ILE A 55 -2.96 -1.68 15.79
N PRO A 56 -1.80 -1.90 16.43
CA PRO A 56 -1.54 -1.43 17.79
C PRO A 56 -1.25 0.07 17.78
N PHE A 57 -1.54 0.74 18.90
CA PHE A 57 -1.24 2.15 19.14
C PHE A 57 -1.48 3.05 17.91
N PRO A 58 -2.66 3.00 17.26
CA PRO A 58 -2.86 3.61 15.95
C PRO A 58 -2.59 5.11 15.91
N HIS A 59 -2.83 5.86 16.99
CA HIS A 59 -2.47 7.28 17.08
C HIS A 59 -0.95 7.54 17.03
N GLN A 60 -0.12 6.61 17.51
CA GLN A 60 1.35 6.71 17.41
C GLN A 60 1.82 6.23 16.04
N ASN A 61 1.39 5.03 15.63
CA ASN A 61 1.82 4.39 14.39
C ASN A 61 1.28 5.12 13.13
N LEU A 62 0.00 5.51 13.11
CA LEU A 62 -0.57 6.28 12.00
C LEU A 62 -0.19 7.76 12.07
N GLY A 63 0.12 8.29 13.26
CA GLY A 63 0.69 9.63 13.40
C GLY A 63 2.09 9.71 12.77
N GLU A 64 2.93 8.69 13.01
CA GLU A 64 4.24 8.56 12.37
C GLU A 64 4.10 8.42 10.85
N LEU A 65 3.17 7.57 10.41
CA LEU A 65 2.84 7.40 9.00
C LEU A 65 2.37 8.71 8.35
N GLN A 66 1.51 9.49 9.01
CA GLN A 66 1.06 10.79 8.54
C GLN A 66 2.23 11.77 8.41
N GLY A 67 3.17 11.77 9.36
CA GLY A 67 4.41 12.57 9.26
C GLY A 67 5.26 12.20 8.04
N ALA A 68 5.27 10.92 7.64
CA ALA A 68 5.99 10.43 6.47
C ALA A 68 5.26 10.69 5.14
N ILE A 69 3.94 10.50 5.11
CA ILE A 69 3.09 10.64 3.91
C ILE A 69 2.75 12.11 3.62
N GLY A 70 2.55 12.92 4.66
CA GLY A 70 1.99 14.25 4.55
C GLY A 70 0.47 14.21 4.42
N ASP A 71 -0.06 14.57 3.26
CA ASP A 71 -1.50 14.61 3.00
C ASP A 71 -2.06 13.19 2.79
N THR A 72 -2.56 12.58 3.87
CA THR A 72 -3.10 11.22 3.87
C THR A 72 -4.34 11.09 2.99
N ALA A 73 -5.19 12.12 2.90
CA ALA A 73 -6.39 12.07 2.07
C ALA A 73 -6.04 12.11 0.59
N ALA A 74 -5.11 12.99 0.19
CA ALA A 74 -4.60 13.01 -1.18
C ALA A 74 -3.90 11.72 -1.56
N TRP A 75 -3.10 11.15 -0.64
CA TRP A 75 -2.41 9.88 -0.87
C TRP A 75 -3.40 8.72 -1.02
N ALA A 76 -4.38 8.60 -0.12
CA ALA A 76 -5.41 7.56 -0.19
C ALA A 76 -6.29 7.71 -1.44
N GLY A 77 -6.61 8.95 -1.83
CA GLY A 77 -7.30 9.22 -3.10
C GLY A 77 -6.47 8.86 -4.33
N ALA A 78 -5.15 9.06 -4.29
CA ALA A 78 -4.25 8.63 -5.36
C ALA A 78 -4.18 7.09 -5.44
N VAL A 79 -4.13 6.37 -4.31
CA VAL A 79 -4.22 4.90 -4.27
C VAL A 79 -5.51 4.45 -4.93
N ALA A 80 -6.64 5.02 -4.53
CA ALA A 80 -7.94 4.65 -5.06
C ALA A 80 -8.01 4.84 -6.58
N ARG A 81 -7.58 6.00 -7.09
CA ARG A 81 -7.57 6.25 -8.55
C ARG A 81 -6.62 5.33 -9.32
N VAL A 82 -5.43 5.04 -8.78
CA VAL A 82 -4.47 4.15 -9.43
C VAL A 82 -4.94 2.70 -9.41
N ALA A 83 -5.67 2.31 -8.37
CA ALA A 83 -6.26 0.98 -8.23
C ALA A 83 -7.64 0.84 -8.88
N ASP A 84 -8.17 1.90 -9.51
CA ASP A 84 -9.53 1.98 -10.03
C ASP A 84 -10.61 1.61 -8.99
N LEU A 85 -10.40 2.10 -7.77
CA LEU A 85 -11.29 1.93 -6.62
C LEU A 85 -12.02 3.24 -6.31
N PRO A 86 -13.22 3.18 -5.70
CA PRO A 86 -13.86 4.35 -5.16
C PRO A 86 -12.96 5.03 -4.12
N PRO A 87 -12.98 6.38 -4.01
CA PRO A 87 -12.19 7.09 -3.02
C PRO A 87 -12.58 6.64 -1.60
N PRO A 88 -11.60 6.41 -0.70
CA PRO A 88 -11.91 5.97 0.64
C PRO A 88 -12.58 7.09 1.42
N VAL A 89 -13.74 6.80 1.99
CA VAL A 89 -14.36 7.65 3.01
C VAL A 89 -13.80 7.22 4.36
N VAL A 90 -13.05 8.12 5.00
CA VAL A 90 -12.52 7.87 6.35
C VAL A 90 -13.54 8.42 7.36
N PRO A 91 -14.26 7.57 8.12
CA PRO A 91 -15.17 8.06 9.14
C PRO A 91 -14.38 8.84 10.21
N SER A 92 -14.89 9.98 10.65
CA SER A 92 -14.25 10.80 11.67
C SER A 92 -14.79 10.49 13.08
N PHE A 93 -13.89 10.49 14.06
CA PHE A 93 -14.20 10.46 15.48
C PHE A 93 -14.20 11.90 16.03
N GLY A 94 -15.23 12.67 15.69
CA GLY A 94 -15.26 14.11 16.00
C GLY A 94 -14.14 14.86 15.25
N PRO A 95 -13.24 15.60 15.93
CA PRO A 95 -12.11 16.28 15.27
C PRO A 95 -10.96 15.33 14.88
N PHE A 96 -11.00 14.07 15.29
CA PHE A 96 -9.93 13.11 15.02
C PHE A 96 -10.31 12.16 13.88
N ALA A 97 -9.38 11.92 12.95
CA ALA A 97 -9.59 10.91 11.91
C ALA A 97 -9.58 9.47 12.47
N ILE A 98 -8.83 9.23 13.56
CA ILE A 98 -8.71 7.93 14.22
C ILE A 98 -8.84 8.15 15.75
N PRO A 99 -9.67 7.36 16.46
CA PRO A 99 -9.79 7.50 17.90
C PRO A 99 -8.46 7.17 18.61
N PRO A 100 -8.00 7.99 19.58
CA PRO A 100 -6.83 7.68 20.38
C PRO A 100 -7.05 6.41 21.20
N SER A 101 -6.48 5.31 20.70
CA SER A 101 -6.73 3.96 21.18
C SER A 101 -5.42 3.18 21.34
N ARG A 102 -5.46 2.16 22.19
CA ARG A 102 -4.36 1.20 22.37
C ARG A 102 -4.25 0.22 21.21
N GLU A 103 -5.38 -0.10 20.58
CA GLU A 103 -5.46 -0.97 19.42
C GLU A 103 -6.76 -0.67 18.66
N ILE A 104 -6.73 -0.88 17.35
CA ILE A 104 -7.89 -0.88 16.49
C ILE A 104 -7.89 -2.17 15.67
N ALA A 105 -9.06 -2.81 15.56
CA ALA A 105 -9.33 -3.88 14.61
C ALA A 105 -10.49 -3.47 13.72
N GLY A 106 -10.43 -3.83 12.45
CA GLY A 106 -11.54 -3.67 11.51
C GLY A 106 -11.68 -4.93 10.67
N CYS A 107 -12.91 -5.39 10.48
CA CYS A 107 -13.22 -6.54 9.64
C CYS A 107 -14.35 -6.18 8.68
N SER A 108 -14.28 -6.65 7.43
CA SER A 108 -15.29 -6.40 6.41
C SER A 108 -15.39 -7.56 5.43
N ASP A 109 -16.57 -7.73 4.84
CA ASP A 109 -16.69 -8.49 3.59
C ASP A 109 -16.05 -7.73 2.42
N LEU A 110 -15.71 -8.44 1.33
CA LEU A 110 -15.10 -7.78 0.16
C LEU A 110 -16.03 -6.76 -0.51
N SER A 111 -17.33 -6.84 -0.25
CA SER A 111 -18.31 -5.89 -0.78
C SER A 111 -18.38 -4.58 0.01
N GLY A 112 -17.74 -4.51 1.19
CA GLY A 112 -17.87 -3.42 2.14
C GLY A 112 -19.27 -3.23 2.71
N LYS A 113 -20.22 -4.17 2.50
CA LYS A 113 -21.62 -4.03 2.93
C LYS A 113 -21.77 -4.36 4.42
N ARG A 114 -21.04 -5.39 4.88
CA ARG A 114 -20.93 -5.72 6.30
C ARG A 114 -19.53 -5.39 6.77
N PHE A 115 -19.45 -4.70 7.89
CA PHE A 115 -18.18 -4.45 8.56
C PHE A 115 -18.36 -4.21 10.04
N VAL A 116 -17.28 -4.38 10.79
CA VAL A 116 -17.16 -3.98 12.18
C VAL A 116 -15.78 -3.36 12.41
N ILE A 117 -15.75 -2.23 13.10
CA ILE A 117 -14.54 -1.59 13.59
C ILE A 117 -14.62 -1.58 15.11
N ALA A 118 -13.57 -1.98 15.79
CA ALA A 118 -13.44 -1.96 17.24
C ALA A 118 -12.15 -1.24 17.62
N ALA A 119 -12.26 -0.17 18.41
CA ALA A 119 -11.13 0.58 18.92
C ALA A 119 -11.13 0.58 20.45
N ARG A 120 -10.03 0.15 21.06
CA ARG A 120 -9.86 0.20 22.51
C ARG A 120 -9.38 1.59 22.92
N VAL A 121 -10.31 2.49 23.14
CA VAL A 121 -10.03 3.90 23.49
C VAL A 121 -9.45 3.98 24.89
N TYR A 122 -8.52 4.90 25.12
CA TYR A 122 -7.96 5.11 26.46
C TYR A 122 -9.06 5.46 27.47
N PRO A 123 -9.05 4.92 28.71
CA PRO A 123 -10.15 5.05 29.65
C PRO A 123 -10.61 6.50 29.89
N ALA A 124 -9.69 7.42 30.17
CA ALA A 124 -10.01 8.82 30.41
C ALA A 124 -10.68 9.47 29.18
N LEU A 125 -10.18 9.19 27.98
CA LEU A 125 -10.74 9.71 26.74
C LEU A 125 -12.10 9.11 26.42
N SER A 126 -12.31 7.82 26.70
CA SER A 126 -13.62 7.17 26.50
C SER A 126 -14.73 7.89 27.27
N TRP A 127 -14.48 8.27 28.52
CA TRP A 127 -15.44 9.00 29.35
C TRP A 127 -15.72 10.40 28.81
N ILE A 128 -14.66 11.15 28.49
CA ILE A 128 -14.77 12.51 27.95
C ILE A 128 -15.52 12.50 26.62
N SER A 129 -15.17 11.61 25.70
CA SER A 129 -15.82 11.49 24.39
C SER A 129 -17.30 11.15 24.52
N ARG A 130 -17.67 10.21 25.39
CA ARG A 130 -19.09 9.84 25.61
C ARG A 130 -19.89 11.01 26.18
N LEU A 131 -19.32 11.74 27.15
CA LEU A 131 -19.98 12.90 27.73
C LEU A 131 -20.15 14.02 26.71
N ALA A 132 -19.08 14.36 25.98
CA ALA A 132 -19.11 15.36 24.92
C ALA A 132 -20.12 14.99 23.83
N GLY A 133 -20.14 13.72 23.44
CA GLY A 133 -21.12 13.18 22.49
C GLY A 133 -22.56 13.36 22.96
N LYS A 134 -22.85 13.05 24.23
CA LYS A 134 -24.19 13.23 24.81
C LYS A 134 -24.61 14.69 24.85
N VAL A 135 -23.70 15.57 25.27
CA VAL A 135 -23.97 17.02 25.35
C VAL A 135 -24.21 17.62 23.96
N ALA A 136 -23.44 17.18 22.96
CA ALA A 136 -23.54 17.67 21.59
C ALA A 136 -24.61 16.95 20.73
N GLY A 137 -25.30 15.93 21.27
CA GLY A 137 -26.20 15.09 20.48
C GLY A 137 -25.50 14.33 19.35
N ASN A 138 -24.22 14.01 19.51
CA ASN A 138 -23.40 13.36 18.48
C ASN A 138 -23.34 11.83 18.68
N PRO A 139 -24.04 11.03 17.86
CA PRO A 139 -24.08 9.56 17.98
C PRO A 139 -22.73 8.88 17.74
N TRP A 140 -21.83 9.48 16.94
CA TRP A 140 -20.48 8.93 16.74
C TRP A 140 -19.67 8.83 18.03
N LEU A 141 -19.89 9.77 18.95
CA LEU A 141 -19.18 9.84 20.23
C LEU A 141 -19.99 9.24 21.38
N ALA A 142 -21.30 9.47 21.40
CA ALA A 142 -22.19 8.97 22.47
C ALA A 142 -22.51 7.47 22.33
N GLY A 143 -22.47 6.94 21.11
CA GLY A 143 -23.16 5.72 20.70
C GLY A 143 -24.57 6.03 20.20
N GLY A 144 -25.08 5.20 19.30
CA GLY A 144 -26.38 5.37 18.64
C GLY A 144 -26.37 4.90 17.19
N GLU A 145 -27.47 5.13 16.49
CA GLU A 145 -27.54 4.91 15.05
C GLU A 145 -27.00 6.12 14.29
N VAL A 146 -26.26 5.85 13.23
CA VAL A 146 -25.71 6.83 12.32
C VAL A 146 -26.11 6.44 10.91
N GLN A 147 -26.58 7.41 10.12
CA GLN A 147 -26.76 7.21 8.69
C GLN A 147 -25.56 7.78 7.96
N ASP A 148 -24.93 6.95 7.14
CA ASP A 148 -23.95 7.40 6.15
C ASP A 148 -24.60 7.43 4.77
N VAL A 149 -24.18 8.38 3.96
CA VAL A 149 -24.55 8.38 2.54
C VAL A 149 -23.49 7.54 1.84
N ALA A 150 -23.82 6.30 1.47
CA ALA A 150 -22.93 5.56 0.59
C ALA A 150 -22.92 6.27 -0.76
N GLU A 151 -21.75 6.70 -1.21
CA GLU A 151 -21.64 7.32 -2.54
C GLU A 151 -22.18 6.34 -3.59
N PRO A 152 -22.92 6.86 -4.58
CA PRO A 152 -23.49 5.99 -5.58
C PRO A 152 -22.37 5.39 -6.45
N GLY A 153 -22.53 4.12 -6.83
CA GLY A 153 -21.84 3.63 -8.03
C GLY A 153 -22.23 4.50 -9.23
N ALA A 154 -21.44 4.49 -10.30
CA ALA A 154 -21.56 5.40 -11.44
C ALA A 154 -22.97 5.58 -12.04
N ASP A 155 -23.90 4.64 -11.80
CA ASP A 155 -25.30 4.65 -12.25
C ASP A 155 -26.36 4.42 -11.14
N ALA A 156 -26.03 4.56 -9.85
CA ALA A 156 -26.96 4.30 -8.74
C ALA A 156 -27.46 5.57 -8.06
N THR A 157 -28.62 5.51 -7.39
CA THR A 157 -29.00 6.52 -6.39
C THR A 157 -28.16 6.35 -5.12
N PRO A 158 -27.82 7.44 -4.40
CA PRO A 158 -27.08 7.34 -3.15
C PRO A 158 -27.87 6.48 -2.16
N ALA A 159 -27.28 5.35 -1.74
CA ALA A 159 -27.90 4.45 -0.81
C ALA A 159 -27.53 4.85 0.62
N THR A 160 -28.51 5.20 1.44
CA THR A 160 -28.25 5.46 2.86
C THR A 160 -27.91 4.15 3.56
N ARG A 161 -26.76 4.11 4.23
CA ARG A 161 -26.34 2.97 5.04
C ARG A 161 -26.53 3.31 6.52
N SER A 162 -27.33 2.51 7.21
CA SER A 162 -27.41 2.59 8.67
C SER A 162 -26.22 1.88 9.31
N MET A 163 -25.60 2.54 10.28
CA MET A 163 -24.50 2.04 11.09
C MET A 163 -24.85 2.16 12.56
N THR A 164 -24.39 1.22 13.36
CA THR A 164 -24.56 1.24 14.81
C THR A 164 -23.23 1.53 15.49
N VAL A 165 -23.22 2.57 16.31
CA VAL A 165 -22.09 2.95 17.15
C VAL A 165 -22.38 2.56 18.59
N ALA A 166 -21.46 1.85 19.25
CA ALA A 166 -21.66 1.38 20.62
C ALA A 166 -20.38 1.48 21.47
N TRP A 167 -20.58 1.49 22.78
CA TRP A 167 -19.51 1.46 23.79
C TRP A 167 -19.70 0.25 24.70
N ARG A 168 -18.68 -0.60 24.83
CA ARG A 168 -18.66 -1.74 25.77
C ARG A 168 -17.26 -1.91 26.35
N ASP A 169 -17.13 -1.94 27.67
CA ASP A 169 -15.84 -2.16 28.37
C ASP A 169 -14.67 -1.28 27.89
N GLY A 170 -14.96 0.00 27.59
CA GLY A 170 -13.96 0.95 27.07
C GLY A 170 -13.63 0.78 25.57
N ILE A 171 -14.32 -0.12 24.89
CA ILE A 171 -14.20 -0.35 23.44
C ILE A 171 -15.30 0.42 22.72
N TRP A 172 -14.89 1.24 21.77
CA TRP A 172 -15.76 1.90 20.81
C TRP A 172 -15.92 1.02 19.58
N THR A 173 -17.15 0.72 19.19
CA THR A 173 -17.43 -0.13 18.04
C THR A 173 -18.32 0.58 17.03
N VAL A 174 -18.03 0.42 15.75
CA VAL A 174 -18.88 0.83 14.63
C VAL A 174 -19.20 -0.41 13.80
N GLN A 175 -20.46 -0.65 13.51
CA GLN A 175 -20.89 -1.80 12.74
C GLN A 175 -21.88 -1.40 11.64
N ALA A 176 -21.77 -2.01 10.47
CA ALA A 176 -22.81 -2.00 9.44
C ALA A 176 -23.16 -3.43 9.02
N GLY A 177 -24.43 -3.63 8.69
CA GLY A 177 -24.96 -4.95 8.33
C GLY A 177 -25.08 -5.92 9.51
N GLU A 178 -25.56 -7.12 9.23
CA GLU A 178 -25.71 -8.18 10.23
C GLU A 178 -24.35 -8.63 10.76
N ALA A 179 -24.19 -8.66 12.10
CA ALA A 179 -22.98 -9.18 12.72
C ALA A 179 -22.86 -10.68 12.42
N PRO A 180 -21.67 -11.19 12.10
CA PRO A 180 -21.47 -12.62 12.11
C PRO A 180 -21.73 -13.16 13.53
N PRO A 181 -22.19 -14.42 13.66
CA PRO A 181 -22.36 -15.04 14.94
C PRO A 181 -21.05 -15.00 15.74
N PRO A 182 -21.10 -14.80 17.06
CA PRO A 182 -19.92 -14.84 17.89
C PRO A 182 -19.28 -16.22 17.77
N VAL A 183 -18.00 -16.27 17.40
CA VAL A 183 -17.27 -17.53 17.37
C VAL A 183 -16.80 -17.87 18.77
N ALA A 184 -17.18 -19.05 19.23
CA ALA A 184 -16.65 -19.66 20.43
C ALA A 184 -15.24 -20.19 20.11
N GLY A 185 -14.21 -19.55 20.67
CA GLY A 185 -12.83 -19.99 20.55
C GLY A 185 -11.87 -19.01 21.20
N GLU A 186 -10.86 -19.53 21.90
CA GLU A 186 -9.72 -18.72 22.33
C GLU A 186 -8.96 -18.22 21.12
N ALA A 187 -8.63 -16.93 21.09
CA ALA A 187 -7.76 -16.40 20.07
C ALA A 187 -6.34 -16.94 20.30
N ALA A 188 -5.76 -17.57 19.29
CA ALA A 188 -4.37 -17.99 19.35
C ALA A 188 -3.46 -16.79 19.67
N ALA A 189 -2.50 -16.98 20.58
CA ALA A 189 -1.51 -15.96 20.88
C ALA A 189 -0.78 -15.55 19.60
N ARG A 190 -0.75 -14.24 19.32
CA ARG A 190 -0.07 -13.68 18.15
C ARG A 190 1.22 -12.97 18.57
N PRO A 191 2.29 -13.05 17.76
CA PRO A 191 3.53 -12.36 18.04
C PRO A 191 3.37 -10.84 17.90
N GLU A 192 4.31 -10.10 18.49
CA GLU A 192 4.33 -8.64 18.33
C GLU A 192 4.50 -8.24 16.85
N SER A 193 3.80 -7.18 16.45
CA SER A 193 3.82 -6.64 15.09
C SER A 193 3.43 -5.17 15.06
N LEU A 194 3.73 -4.48 13.97
CA LEU A 194 3.27 -3.11 13.69
C LEU A 194 1.86 -3.10 13.07
N GLY A 195 1.39 -4.26 12.63
CA GLY A 195 0.06 -4.45 12.08
C GLY A 195 -0.14 -5.88 11.61
N LEU A 196 -1.39 -6.29 11.58
CA LEU A 196 -1.82 -7.58 11.07
C LEU A 196 -2.92 -7.35 10.04
N PHE A 197 -2.90 -8.13 8.97
CA PHE A 197 -3.97 -8.17 7.99
C PHE A 197 -4.28 -9.63 7.69
N ARG A 198 -5.53 -10.05 7.87
CA ARG A 198 -5.98 -11.41 7.63
C ARG A 198 -6.92 -11.41 6.44
N LEU A 199 -6.64 -12.26 5.46
CA LEU A 199 -7.53 -12.60 4.36
C LEU A 199 -8.05 -14.01 4.55
N LEU A 200 -9.36 -14.19 4.42
CA LEU A 200 -10.01 -15.51 4.42
C LEU A 200 -10.44 -15.95 3.02
N ARG A 201 -10.26 -15.07 2.03
CA ARG A 201 -10.45 -15.33 0.61
C ARG A 201 -9.31 -14.68 -0.15
N ASP A 202 -8.98 -15.23 -1.30
CA ASP A 202 -8.05 -14.58 -2.21
C ASP A 202 -8.64 -13.25 -2.69
N VAL A 203 -7.85 -12.18 -2.59
CA VAL A 203 -8.23 -10.84 -3.06
C VAL A 203 -7.18 -10.37 -4.05
N SER A 204 -7.51 -10.44 -5.33
CA SER A 204 -6.60 -10.06 -6.41
C SER A 204 -5.24 -10.79 -6.31
N GLN A 205 -4.15 -10.07 -6.01
CA GLN A 205 -2.78 -10.59 -5.89
C GLN A 205 -2.38 -10.98 -4.45
N PHE A 206 -3.31 -10.94 -3.50
CA PHE A 206 -3.06 -11.26 -2.11
C PHE A 206 -3.64 -12.65 -1.80
N PRO A 207 -2.80 -13.69 -1.66
CA PRO A 207 -3.24 -15.00 -1.19
C PRO A 207 -3.99 -14.95 0.14
N VAL A 208 -4.90 -15.90 0.35
CA VAL A 208 -5.49 -16.16 1.65
C VAL A 208 -4.41 -16.37 2.73
N GLY A 209 -4.64 -15.83 3.93
CA GLY A 209 -3.77 -16.05 5.09
C GLY A 209 -3.58 -14.83 5.99
N ASP A 210 -2.69 -14.98 6.97
CA ASP A 210 -2.31 -13.91 7.90
C ASP A 210 -1.07 -13.19 7.38
N TYR A 211 -1.16 -11.89 7.21
CA TYR A 211 -0.09 -10.99 6.84
C TYR A 211 0.36 -10.21 8.06
N ARG A 212 1.68 -10.04 8.21
CA ARG A 212 2.26 -9.32 9.33
C ARG A 212 3.17 -8.22 8.84
N LEU A 213 2.93 -7.01 9.36
CA LEU A 213 3.83 -5.86 9.21
C LEU A 213 4.80 -5.83 10.38
N ARG A 214 6.10 -5.83 10.11
CA ARG A 214 7.17 -5.81 11.11
C ARG A 214 8.42 -5.09 10.62
N ARG A 215 9.27 -4.72 11.58
CA ARG A 215 10.60 -4.17 11.31
C ARG A 215 11.62 -5.30 11.36
N GLU A 216 12.41 -5.46 10.31
CA GLU A 216 13.54 -6.39 10.20
C GLU A 216 14.82 -5.57 10.06
N GLY A 217 15.50 -5.27 11.18
CA GLY A 217 16.64 -4.34 11.16
C GLY A 217 16.21 -2.93 10.71
N GLY A 218 16.80 -2.44 9.61
CA GLY A 218 16.44 -1.16 8.99
C GLY A 218 15.20 -1.21 8.09
N ASP A 219 14.68 -2.39 7.82
CA ASP A 219 13.69 -2.62 6.77
C ASP A 219 12.28 -2.78 7.34
N LEU A 220 11.28 -2.32 6.60
CA LEU A 220 9.86 -2.51 6.91
C LEU A 220 9.30 -3.61 6.00
N VAL A 221 8.78 -4.68 6.60
CA VAL A 221 8.37 -5.90 5.90
C VAL A 221 6.91 -6.21 6.20
N LEU A 222 6.11 -6.32 5.15
CA LEU A 222 4.77 -6.92 5.16
C LEU A 222 4.86 -8.27 4.44
N ALA A 223 4.68 -9.38 5.16
CA ALA A 223 4.77 -10.72 4.58
C ALA A 223 3.58 -11.59 4.96
N LEU A 224 3.22 -12.52 4.07
CA LEU A 224 2.34 -13.64 4.38
C LEU A 224 3.08 -14.57 5.35
N GLU A 225 2.47 -14.82 6.51
CA GLU A 225 3.02 -15.72 7.51
C GLU A 225 2.86 -17.17 7.04
N PRO A 226 3.93 -17.97 7.09
CA PRO A 226 3.84 -19.39 6.80
C PRO A 226 3.05 -20.10 7.91
N PRO A 227 2.53 -21.31 7.64
CA PRO A 227 1.97 -22.17 8.68
C PRO A 227 2.96 -22.37 9.85
N PRO A 228 2.47 -22.51 11.09
CA PRO A 228 3.34 -22.74 12.24
C PRO A 228 4.24 -23.96 12.05
N GLY A 229 5.56 -23.77 12.20
CA GLY A 229 6.55 -24.84 12.04
C GLY A 229 7.06 -25.04 10.61
N GLU A 230 6.56 -24.27 9.64
CA GLU A 230 7.02 -24.29 8.26
C GLU A 230 7.85 -23.05 7.91
N ALA A 231 8.90 -23.24 7.12
CA ALA A 231 9.58 -22.13 6.48
C ALA A 231 8.74 -21.69 5.26
N GLY A 232 8.55 -20.38 5.09
CA GLY A 232 7.94 -19.86 3.87
C GLY A 232 8.76 -20.25 2.64
N PRO A 233 8.12 -20.48 1.49
CA PRO A 233 8.83 -20.81 0.26
C PRO A 233 9.79 -19.67 -0.13
N PRO A 234 10.95 -19.98 -0.74
CA PRO A 234 11.82 -18.93 -1.25
C PRO A 234 11.07 -18.11 -2.30
N LEU A 235 11.14 -16.79 -2.17
CA LEU A 235 10.53 -15.88 -3.12
C LEU A 235 11.44 -15.70 -4.34
N PRO A 236 10.89 -15.76 -5.56
CA PRO A 236 11.68 -15.57 -6.76
C PRO A 236 12.17 -14.12 -6.85
N GLU A 237 13.47 -13.93 -7.05
CA GLU A 237 14.08 -12.62 -7.29
C GLU A 237 14.72 -12.56 -8.69
N PRO A 238 14.67 -11.41 -9.38
CA PRO A 238 15.39 -11.24 -10.62
C PRO A 238 16.90 -11.29 -10.34
N ASP A 239 17.59 -12.23 -10.98
CA ASP A 239 19.05 -12.22 -11.05
C ASP A 239 19.49 -11.12 -12.02
N LEU A 240 19.63 -9.90 -11.49
CA LEU A 240 20.01 -8.69 -12.22
C LEU A 240 21.53 -8.67 -12.44
N PRO A 241 22.01 -8.57 -13.69
CA PRO A 241 23.44 -8.49 -13.95
C PRO A 241 24.02 -7.16 -13.41
N PRO A 242 25.29 -7.11 -12.96
CA PRO A 242 25.89 -5.91 -12.36
C PRO A 242 25.87 -4.66 -13.25
N ARG A 243 25.70 -4.83 -14.57
CA ARG A 243 25.66 -3.75 -15.56
C ARG A 243 24.25 -3.21 -15.82
N ILE A 244 23.21 -3.78 -15.21
CA ILE A 244 21.84 -3.34 -15.38
C ILE A 244 21.23 -3.11 -14.00
N ASP A 245 20.92 -1.86 -13.73
CA ASP A 245 20.34 -1.42 -12.48
C ASP A 245 19.06 -0.62 -12.78
N PRO A 246 17.94 -1.32 -13.09
CA PRO A 246 16.70 -0.65 -13.39
C PRO A 246 16.25 0.13 -12.15
N ILE A 247 15.85 1.38 -12.34
CA ILE A 247 15.20 2.17 -11.29
C ILE A 247 13.93 1.49 -10.82
N LEU A 248 13.19 0.88 -11.75
CA LEU A 248 11.96 0.14 -11.48
C LEU A 248 11.85 -1.00 -12.48
N LEU A 249 11.61 -2.21 -11.97
CA LEU A 249 11.23 -3.38 -12.72
C LEU A 249 9.91 -3.88 -12.16
N ALA A 250 8.88 -3.91 -12.99
CA ALA A 250 7.60 -4.54 -12.69
C ALA A 250 7.39 -5.74 -13.62
N VAL A 251 6.98 -6.87 -13.07
CA VAL A 251 6.69 -8.11 -13.80
C VAL A 251 5.33 -8.61 -13.36
N ALA A 252 4.44 -8.85 -14.32
CA ALA A 252 3.10 -9.36 -14.11
C ALA A 252 2.95 -10.74 -14.74
N GLY A 253 2.51 -11.69 -13.94
CA GLY A 253 2.10 -13.03 -14.38
C GLY A 253 0.77 -13.02 -15.14
N PRO A 254 0.43 -14.15 -15.79
CA PRO A 254 -0.80 -14.26 -16.58
C PRO A 254 -2.08 -14.21 -15.73
N SER A 255 -1.98 -14.60 -14.46
CA SER A 255 -3.09 -14.58 -13.50
C SER A 255 -3.37 -13.19 -12.90
N TRP A 256 -2.62 -12.15 -13.28
CA TRP A 256 -2.82 -10.79 -12.75
C TRP A 256 -3.49 -9.86 -13.78
N PRO A 257 -4.40 -8.94 -13.38
CA PRO A 257 -5.10 -8.93 -12.11
C PRO A 257 -6.16 -10.05 -12.09
N ALA A 258 -6.46 -10.60 -10.91
CA ALA A 258 -7.37 -11.73 -10.80
C ALA A 258 -8.84 -11.38 -11.13
N SER A 259 -9.15 -10.08 -11.23
CA SER A 259 -10.47 -9.56 -11.60
C SER A 259 -10.81 -9.74 -13.07
N GLU A 260 -9.84 -10.07 -13.92
CA GLU A 260 -10.07 -10.26 -15.36
C GLU A 260 -10.79 -11.58 -15.63
N ALA A 261 -11.85 -11.53 -16.44
CA ALA A 261 -12.64 -12.72 -16.80
C ALA A 261 -11.83 -13.76 -17.59
N ARG A 262 -10.71 -13.35 -18.19
CA ARG A 262 -9.75 -14.22 -18.87
C ARG A 262 -8.33 -13.83 -18.44
N PRO A 263 -7.40 -14.79 -18.24
CA PRO A 263 -6.02 -14.47 -17.95
C PRO A 263 -5.43 -13.51 -18.99
N LEU A 264 -4.80 -12.43 -18.52
CA LEU A 264 -4.06 -11.53 -19.40
C LEU A 264 -2.73 -12.17 -19.78
N PRO A 265 -2.15 -11.81 -20.93
CA PRO A 265 -0.79 -12.27 -21.22
C PRO A 265 0.20 -11.70 -20.17
N PRO A 266 1.28 -12.44 -19.87
CA PRO A 266 2.39 -11.92 -19.09
C PRO A 266 2.95 -10.61 -19.66
N ALA A 267 3.45 -9.74 -18.79
CA ALA A 267 4.16 -8.52 -19.21
C ALA A 267 5.21 -8.09 -18.21
N ALA A 268 6.22 -7.36 -18.68
CA ALA A 268 7.17 -6.67 -17.84
C ALA A 268 7.38 -5.22 -18.28
N PHE A 269 7.70 -4.35 -17.33
CA PHE A 269 8.02 -2.94 -17.53
C PHE A 269 9.31 -2.64 -16.79
N ALA A 270 10.24 -1.99 -17.48
CA ALA A 270 11.51 -1.56 -16.91
C ALA A 270 11.70 -0.05 -17.15
N LEU A 271 12.15 0.63 -16.10
CA LEU A 271 12.58 2.03 -16.11
C LEU A 271 14.07 2.07 -15.74
N PHE A 272 14.85 2.83 -16.49
CA PHE A 272 16.31 2.87 -16.40
C PHE A 272 16.79 4.28 -16.02
N ASP A 273 17.86 4.34 -15.19
CA ASP A 273 18.57 5.59 -14.90
C ASP A 273 19.61 5.82 -15.99
N LEU A 274 19.18 6.33 -17.15
CA LEU A 274 20.09 6.68 -18.24
C LEU A 274 20.56 8.12 -18.08
N ALA A 275 21.86 8.35 -18.26
CA ALA A 275 22.40 9.70 -18.36
C ALA A 275 21.78 10.44 -19.55
N GLU A 276 21.60 11.76 -19.44
CA GLU A 276 20.91 12.54 -20.49
C GLU A 276 21.54 12.37 -21.88
N ALA A 277 22.88 12.27 -21.94
CA ALA A 277 23.62 12.04 -23.20
C ALA A 277 23.36 10.67 -23.83
N GLU A 278 22.88 9.69 -23.05
CA GLU A 278 22.57 8.33 -23.50
C GLU A 278 21.08 8.17 -23.87
N ARG A 279 20.24 9.14 -23.51
CA ARG A 279 18.81 9.14 -23.84
C ARG A 279 18.61 9.55 -25.29
N GLY A 280 18.19 8.59 -26.11
CA GLY A 280 18.01 8.80 -27.55
C GLY A 280 16.71 9.52 -27.94
N ALA A 281 15.73 9.62 -27.04
CA ALA A 281 14.42 10.20 -27.33
C ALA A 281 14.31 11.63 -26.79
N GLN A 282 14.73 12.61 -27.59
CA GLN A 282 14.47 14.03 -27.32
C GLN A 282 13.08 14.42 -27.82
N ILE A 283 12.24 14.93 -26.92
CA ILE A 283 10.98 15.58 -27.27
C ILE A 283 11.28 17.08 -27.39
N SER A 284 11.79 17.48 -28.56
CA SER A 284 12.07 18.88 -28.90
C SER A 284 12.81 19.66 -27.78
N SER A 285 12.40 20.90 -27.49
CA SER A 285 12.96 21.75 -26.42
C SER A 285 12.43 21.41 -25.03
N LEU A 286 11.57 20.39 -24.90
CA LEU A 286 10.92 20.01 -23.63
C LEU A 286 11.75 18.99 -22.81
N GLY A 287 12.80 18.42 -23.40
CA GLY A 287 13.74 17.52 -22.73
C GLY A 287 13.73 16.10 -23.29
N SER A 288 14.44 15.20 -22.62
CA SER A 288 14.50 13.77 -22.96
C SER A 288 13.54 12.96 -22.10
N LEU A 289 12.93 11.91 -22.66
CA LEU A 289 12.18 10.96 -21.85
C LEU A 289 13.15 10.07 -21.05
N PRO A 290 12.76 9.62 -19.85
CA PRO A 290 13.54 8.61 -19.14
C PRO A 290 13.56 7.31 -19.94
N GLY A 291 14.69 6.60 -19.85
CA GLY A 291 14.84 5.30 -20.49
C GLY A 291 13.82 4.30 -19.96
N ALA A 292 13.01 3.72 -20.85
CA ALA A 292 11.99 2.76 -20.47
C ALA A 292 11.77 1.71 -21.55
N ALA A 293 11.35 0.52 -21.14
CA ALA A 293 10.97 -0.56 -22.02
C ALA A 293 9.77 -1.34 -21.48
N VAL A 294 8.92 -1.80 -22.40
CA VAL A 294 7.85 -2.77 -22.14
C VAL A 294 8.19 -4.08 -22.85
N LEU A 295 8.00 -5.18 -22.13
CA LEU A 295 8.12 -6.54 -22.63
C LEU A 295 6.71 -7.14 -22.63
N ASN A 296 6.22 -7.50 -23.80
CA ASN A 296 4.94 -8.17 -23.97
C ASN A 296 5.15 -9.52 -24.66
N VAL A 297 4.17 -10.40 -24.58
CA VAL A 297 4.17 -11.63 -25.40
C VAL A 297 4.15 -11.30 -26.90
N PRO A 298 4.70 -12.17 -27.75
CA PRO A 298 4.53 -12.05 -29.20
C PRO A 298 3.05 -12.10 -29.61
N GLY A 299 2.68 -11.37 -30.67
CA GLY A 299 1.30 -11.28 -31.18
C GLY A 299 0.66 -9.90 -31.01
N ASP A 300 -0.66 -9.85 -31.17
CA ASP A 300 -1.45 -8.60 -31.19
C ASP A 300 -1.95 -8.18 -29.80
N ALA A 301 -1.97 -9.10 -28.83
CA ALA A 301 -2.42 -8.83 -27.46
C ALA A 301 -1.31 -8.17 -26.63
N SER A 302 -1.19 -6.84 -26.75
CA SER A 302 -0.30 -6.04 -25.90
C SER A 302 -0.97 -5.73 -24.57
N ARG A 303 -0.36 -6.13 -23.45
CA ARG A 303 -0.88 -5.79 -22.12
C ARG A 303 -0.47 -4.38 -21.68
N TRP A 304 0.81 -4.04 -21.84
CA TRP A 304 1.34 -2.74 -21.43
C TRP A 304 1.87 -1.97 -22.63
N GLY A 305 1.58 -0.67 -22.64
CA GLY A 305 2.09 0.29 -23.62
C GLY A 305 3.06 1.28 -22.99
N LEU A 306 4.00 1.78 -23.79
CA LEU A 306 4.83 2.90 -23.36
C LEU A 306 3.99 4.18 -23.29
N PRO A 307 4.19 5.02 -22.26
CA PRO A 307 3.39 6.24 -22.07
C PRO A 307 3.57 7.27 -23.19
N ALA A 308 4.60 7.12 -24.02
CA ALA A 308 4.90 7.97 -25.17
C ALA A 308 4.41 7.39 -26.51
N ARG A 309 3.66 6.28 -26.56
CA ARG A 309 3.24 5.68 -27.83
C ARG A 309 2.43 6.65 -28.70
N GLY A 310 1.58 7.48 -28.08
CA GLY A 310 0.86 8.56 -28.77
C GLY A 310 1.78 9.70 -29.23
N LEU A 311 2.83 10.03 -28.46
CA LEU A 311 3.80 11.09 -28.79
C LEU A 311 4.77 10.65 -29.89
N ALA A 312 5.24 9.40 -29.88
CA ALA A 312 6.08 8.83 -30.92
C ALA A 312 5.38 8.82 -32.29
N GLY A 313 4.06 8.57 -32.29
CA GLY A 313 3.21 8.71 -33.48
C GLY A 313 3.19 10.13 -34.05
N LEU A 314 3.31 11.17 -33.20
CA LEU A 314 3.35 12.57 -33.65
C LEU A 314 4.70 12.97 -34.25
N VAL A 315 5.80 12.32 -33.86
CA VAL A 315 7.16 12.61 -34.35
C VAL A 315 7.52 11.75 -35.57
N GLY A 316 6.59 10.91 -36.05
CA GLY A 316 6.76 10.10 -37.26
C GLY A 316 7.86 9.03 -37.17
N LYS A 317 8.38 8.75 -35.97
CA LYS A 317 9.41 7.72 -35.73
C LYS A 317 8.78 6.53 -35.02
N SER A 318 8.98 5.34 -35.58
CA SER A 318 8.70 4.09 -34.88
C SER A 318 9.60 3.98 -33.65
N LEU A 319 9.03 3.61 -32.50
CA LEU A 319 9.80 3.31 -31.31
C LEU A 319 10.77 2.14 -31.57
N PRO A 320 11.99 2.16 -31.00
CA PRO A 320 12.89 1.02 -31.02
C PRO A 320 12.20 -0.23 -30.51
N HIS A 321 12.33 -1.32 -31.27
CA HIS A 321 11.72 -2.60 -30.95
C HIS A 321 12.68 -3.75 -31.25
N GLY A 322 12.41 -4.89 -30.64
CA GLY A 322 13.13 -6.13 -30.91
C GLY A 322 12.60 -7.24 -30.04
N ASP A 323 13.30 -8.37 -30.07
CA ASP A 323 12.93 -9.56 -29.31
C ASP A 323 14.14 -10.09 -28.53
N ALA A 324 13.86 -10.71 -27.38
CA ALA A 324 14.82 -11.49 -26.60
C ALA A 324 14.09 -12.35 -25.56
N GLY A 325 14.58 -13.57 -25.31
CA GLY A 325 13.99 -14.47 -24.29
C GLY A 325 12.51 -14.81 -24.53
N GLY A 326 12.04 -14.81 -25.78
CA GLY A 326 10.63 -15.02 -26.11
C GLY A 326 9.72 -13.79 -25.91
N TRP A 327 10.27 -12.65 -25.49
CA TRP A 327 9.51 -11.41 -25.33
C TRP A 327 9.61 -10.51 -26.56
N LYS A 328 8.50 -9.85 -26.90
CA LYS A 328 8.47 -8.69 -27.79
C LYS A 328 8.71 -7.42 -26.97
N ILE A 329 9.79 -6.71 -27.29
CA ILE A 329 10.27 -5.55 -26.55
C ILE A 329 10.02 -4.29 -27.36
N ASN A 330 9.39 -3.30 -26.75
CA ASN A 330 9.34 -1.93 -27.26
C ASN A 330 10.00 -1.01 -26.24
N ALA A 331 10.88 -0.13 -26.68
CA ALA A 331 11.63 0.78 -25.83
C ALA A 331 11.50 2.22 -26.28
N VAL A 332 11.79 3.15 -25.37
CA VAL A 332 11.79 4.60 -25.65
C VAL A 332 12.99 4.98 -26.54
N ASP A 333 14.14 4.36 -26.33
CA ASP A 333 15.37 4.57 -27.09
C ASP A 333 16.18 3.27 -27.29
N ALA A 334 17.25 3.35 -28.08
CA ALA A 334 18.08 2.19 -28.42
C ALA A 334 18.84 1.62 -27.21
N GLU A 335 19.19 2.46 -26.24
CA GLU A 335 19.90 2.03 -25.02
C GLU A 335 18.97 1.25 -24.09
N SER A 336 17.76 1.77 -23.88
CA SER A 336 16.68 1.09 -23.16
C SER A 336 16.35 -0.27 -23.81
N LEU A 337 16.34 -0.35 -25.15
CA LEU A 337 16.16 -1.62 -25.86
C LEU A 337 17.32 -2.59 -25.57
N ARG A 338 18.57 -2.10 -25.59
CA ARG A 338 19.76 -2.91 -25.28
C ARG A 338 19.69 -3.49 -23.86
N GLN A 339 19.36 -2.67 -22.87
CA GLN A 339 19.22 -3.11 -21.48
C GLN A 339 18.05 -4.09 -21.31
N ALA A 340 16.90 -3.80 -21.94
CA ALA A 340 15.74 -4.69 -21.90
C ALA A 340 16.02 -6.06 -22.54
N LYS A 341 16.78 -6.11 -23.64
CA LYS A 341 17.21 -7.38 -24.26
C LYS A 341 18.05 -8.24 -23.32
N MET A 342 18.89 -7.62 -22.50
CA MET A 342 19.68 -8.34 -21.49
C MET A 342 18.83 -8.80 -20.29
N LEU A 343 17.78 -8.04 -19.93
CA LEU A 343 16.84 -8.41 -18.85
C LEU A 343 15.88 -9.53 -19.25
N ALA A 344 15.43 -9.56 -20.51
CA ALA A 344 14.35 -10.44 -20.94
C ALA A 344 14.59 -11.94 -20.65
N PRO A 345 15.78 -12.53 -20.86
CA PRO A 345 16.04 -13.92 -20.48
C PRO A 345 15.93 -14.18 -18.98
N ARG A 346 16.19 -13.17 -18.13
CA ARG A 346 16.09 -13.29 -16.66
C ARG A 346 14.63 -13.19 -16.20
N ILE A 347 13.87 -12.26 -16.78
CA ILE A 347 12.42 -12.15 -16.56
C ILE A 347 11.71 -13.45 -16.98
N SER A 348 12.16 -14.08 -18.06
CA SER A 348 11.61 -15.36 -18.53
C SER A 348 11.76 -16.51 -17.54
N ARG A 349 12.76 -16.44 -16.64
CA ARG A 349 12.91 -17.40 -15.53
C ARG A 349 11.91 -17.15 -14.41
N LEU A 350 11.42 -15.93 -14.26
CA LEU A 350 10.40 -15.59 -13.24
C LEU A 350 8.99 -15.89 -13.76
N THR A 351 8.73 -15.48 -14.99
CA THR A 351 7.44 -15.64 -15.69
C THR A 351 7.74 -15.90 -17.17
N PRO A 352 7.58 -17.13 -17.68
CA PRO A 352 7.75 -17.37 -19.11
C PRO A 352 6.66 -16.63 -19.92
N PRO A 353 6.99 -16.09 -21.11
CA PRO A 353 6.02 -15.42 -21.96
C PRO A 353 5.00 -16.38 -22.59
N GLU A 354 5.31 -17.67 -22.68
CA GLU A 354 4.40 -18.71 -23.14
C GLU A 354 3.70 -19.41 -21.95
N PRO A 355 2.37 -19.55 -21.96
CA PRO A 355 1.60 -20.11 -20.84
C PRO A 355 1.84 -21.60 -20.60
N ASP A 356 2.33 -22.33 -21.60
CA ASP A 356 2.50 -23.79 -21.57
C ASP A 356 3.91 -24.26 -21.16
N GLY A 357 4.83 -23.32 -20.89
CA GLY A 357 6.15 -23.65 -20.36
C GLY A 357 6.06 -24.15 -18.92
N PRO A 358 6.79 -25.21 -18.52
CA PRO A 358 6.92 -25.55 -17.11
C PRO A 358 7.49 -24.33 -16.37
N PRO A 359 6.90 -23.91 -15.23
CA PRO A 359 7.46 -22.82 -14.44
C PRO A 359 8.91 -23.20 -14.11
N ALA A 360 9.85 -22.29 -14.38
CA ALA A 360 11.23 -22.52 -13.99
C ALA A 360 11.26 -22.74 -12.48
N GLU A 361 11.80 -23.89 -12.05
CA GLU A 361 12.01 -24.34 -10.66
C GLU A 361 11.62 -23.30 -9.59
N GLY A 362 10.34 -23.28 -9.20
CA GLY A 362 9.87 -22.31 -8.21
C GLY A 362 8.57 -21.63 -8.58
N ALA A 363 8.05 -20.90 -7.62
CA ALA A 363 6.66 -20.49 -7.59
C ALA A 363 6.22 -19.65 -8.80
N ARG A 364 4.99 -19.87 -9.30
CA ARG A 364 4.42 -19.03 -10.37
C ARG A 364 4.25 -17.59 -9.88
N LEU A 365 5.07 -16.67 -10.38
CA LEU A 365 5.01 -15.25 -10.05
C LEU A 365 3.68 -14.64 -10.51
N LEU A 366 2.94 -14.06 -9.57
CA LEU A 366 1.74 -13.26 -9.84
C LEU A 366 2.13 -11.82 -10.16
N LEU A 367 2.92 -11.22 -9.26
CA LEU A 367 3.38 -9.85 -9.37
C LEU A 367 4.75 -9.72 -8.71
N GLY A 368 5.66 -9.06 -9.41
CA GLY A 368 6.98 -8.68 -8.90
C GLY A 368 7.24 -7.21 -9.16
N ILE A 369 7.67 -6.47 -8.14
CA ILE A 369 8.10 -5.08 -8.25
C ILE A 369 9.43 -4.93 -7.53
N TRP A 370 10.45 -4.49 -8.23
CA TRP A 370 11.76 -4.19 -7.66
C TRP A 370 12.16 -2.78 -8.09
N GLY A 371 12.55 -1.93 -7.17
CA GLY A 371 12.95 -0.59 -7.56
C GLY A 371 13.58 0.24 -6.47
N ARG A 372 14.05 1.41 -6.88
CA ARG A 372 14.61 2.46 -6.04
C ARG A 372 13.64 3.64 -6.07
N PRO A 373 12.85 3.84 -5.00
CA PRO A 373 11.76 4.82 -5.01
C PRO A 373 12.22 6.25 -5.28
N GLY A 374 13.37 6.67 -4.74
CA GLY A 374 13.92 8.02 -4.95
C GLY A 374 14.20 8.33 -6.44
N PRO A 375 15.02 7.51 -7.13
CA PRO A 375 15.19 7.62 -8.58
C PRO A 375 13.87 7.51 -9.36
N ALA A 376 12.97 6.59 -8.97
CA ALA A 376 11.68 6.42 -9.67
C ALA A 376 10.81 7.68 -9.59
N LEU A 377 10.78 8.32 -8.41
CA LEU A 377 10.09 9.59 -8.21
C LEU A 377 10.63 10.67 -9.15
N ARG A 378 11.96 10.79 -9.31
CA ARG A 378 12.57 11.77 -10.22
C ARG A 378 12.09 11.57 -11.66
N SER A 379 12.13 10.34 -12.16
CA SER A 379 11.68 10.01 -13.52
C SER A 379 10.18 10.27 -13.70
N VAL A 380 9.34 9.92 -12.72
CA VAL A 380 7.89 10.19 -12.75
C VAL A 380 7.61 11.70 -12.77
N THR A 381 8.32 12.48 -11.95
CA THR A 381 8.21 13.94 -11.95
C THR A 381 8.67 14.56 -13.26
N GLU A 382 9.76 14.05 -13.86
CA GLU A 382 10.26 14.49 -15.17
C GLU A 382 9.23 14.27 -16.26
N VAL A 383 8.69 13.04 -16.36
CA VAL A 383 7.63 12.70 -17.33
C VAL A 383 6.40 13.58 -17.12
N ARG A 384 5.96 13.77 -15.87
CA ARG A 384 4.82 14.64 -15.56
C ARG A 384 5.04 16.07 -16.08
N ARG A 385 6.21 16.67 -15.83
CA ARG A 385 6.54 18.04 -16.27
C ARG A 385 6.54 18.16 -17.79
N ILE A 386 7.10 17.17 -18.49
CA ILE A 386 7.08 17.13 -19.96
C ILE A 386 5.64 17.08 -20.46
N LEU A 387 4.83 16.17 -19.91
CA LEU A 387 3.44 15.98 -20.32
C LEU A 387 2.55 17.21 -20.03
N GLU A 388 2.79 17.92 -18.93
CA GLU A 388 2.11 19.19 -18.63
C GLU A 388 2.42 20.29 -19.65
N GLY A 389 3.61 20.27 -20.25
CA GLY A 389 4.03 21.22 -21.27
C GLY A 389 3.45 20.97 -22.66
N ILE A 390 2.79 19.83 -22.89
CA ILE A 390 2.27 19.44 -24.21
C ILE A 390 0.75 19.69 -24.27
N PRO A 391 0.26 20.65 -25.07
CA PRO A 391 -1.17 21.02 -25.11
C PRO A 391 -2.11 19.88 -25.53
N LEU A 392 -1.60 18.87 -26.26
CA LEU A 392 -2.37 17.73 -26.77
C LEU A 392 -2.53 16.60 -25.74
N VAL A 393 -1.81 16.62 -24.62
CA VAL A 393 -1.91 15.57 -23.60
C VAL A 393 -3.15 15.78 -22.74
N SER A 394 -3.92 14.70 -22.53
CA SER A 394 -5.13 14.79 -21.72
C SER A 394 -4.83 15.10 -20.25
N ARG A 395 -5.72 15.84 -19.60
CA ARG A 395 -5.65 16.11 -18.15
C ARG A 395 -5.67 14.81 -17.32
N ALA A 396 -6.36 13.78 -17.80
CA ALA A 396 -6.42 12.47 -17.15
C ALA A 396 -5.04 11.79 -17.14
N GLN A 397 -4.31 11.86 -18.25
CA GLN A 397 -2.95 11.34 -18.33
C GLN A 397 -2.02 12.07 -17.36
N VAL A 398 -2.02 13.41 -17.35
CA VAL A 398 -1.23 14.21 -16.39
C VAL A 398 -1.59 13.85 -14.93
N ARG A 399 -2.88 13.68 -14.63
CA ARG A 399 -3.34 13.29 -13.29
C ARG A 399 -2.81 11.94 -12.87
N THR A 400 -2.78 10.96 -13.77
CA THR A 400 -2.21 9.63 -13.49
C THR A 400 -0.75 9.75 -13.06
N TRP A 401 0.05 10.58 -13.73
CA TRP A 401 1.45 10.83 -13.32
C TRP A 401 1.57 11.58 -11.99
N LYS A 402 0.64 12.49 -11.68
CA LYS A 402 0.56 13.13 -10.34
C LYS A 402 0.22 12.14 -9.24
N ASP A 403 -0.66 11.19 -9.52
CA ASP A 403 -1.04 10.16 -8.57
C ASP A 403 0.17 9.27 -8.28
N TRP A 404 0.90 8.81 -9.30
CA TRP A 404 2.16 8.08 -9.11
C TRP A 404 3.22 8.88 -8.35
N GLU A 405 3.37 10.18 -8.65
CA GLU A 405 4.28 11.05 -7.89
C GLU A 405 3.89 11.10 -6.41
N THR A 406 2.59 11.22 -6.12
CA THR A 406 2.04 11.25 -4.77
C THR A 406 2.30 9.94 -4.03
N LEU A 407 2.13 8.79 -4.72
CA LEU A 407 2.37 7.47 -4.15
C LEU A 407 3.85 7.19 -3.84
N LEU A 408 4.75 7.61 -4.73
CA LEU A 408 6.19 7.36 -4.59
C LEU A 408 6.88 8.31 -3.59
N ARG A 409 6.34 9.52 -3.38
CA ARG A 409 6.94 10.53 -2.50
C ARG A 409 7.29 10.03 -1.09
N PRO A 410 6.41 9.36 -0.33
CA PRO A 410 6.78 8.84 0.99
C PRO A 410 7.86 7.76 0.92
N LEU A 411 7.88 6.98 -0.16
CA LEU A 411 8.83 5.89 -0.35
C LEU A 411 10.22 6.39 -0.77
N ALA A 412 10.36 7.63 -1.25
CA ALA A 412 11.61 8.18 -1.77
C ALA A 412 12.76 8.22 -0.75
N ARG A 413 12.45 8.12 0.55
CA ARG A 413 13.45 8.01 1.64
C ARG A 413 14.00 6.59 1.81
N CYS A 414 13.38 5.59 1.18
CA CYS A 414 13.83 4.22 1.20
C CYS A 414 14.90 4.00 0.14
N GLU A 415 15.88 3.16 0.48
CA GLU A 415 16.94 2.73 -0.43
C GLU A 415 16.39 1.79 -1.51
N GLY A 416 15.38 0.99 -1.17
CA GLY A 416 14.77 0.03 -2.07
C GLY A 416 13.33 -0.32 -1.74
N LEU A 417 12.63 -0.82 -2.76
CA LEU A 417 11.30 -1.40 -2.71
C LEU A 417 11.37 -2.77 -3.38
N LYS A 418 10.90 -3.80 -2.70
CA LYS A 418 10.70 -5.14 -3.26
C LYS A 418 9.29 -5.59 -2.93
N LEU A 419 8.54 -6.05 -3.92
CA LEU A 419 7.27 -6.75 -3.77
C LEU A 419 7.34 -8.03 -4.59
N THR A 420 6.95 -9.14 -3.99
CA THR A 420 6.86 -10.43 -4.69
C THR A 420 5.64 -11.17 -4.17
N ALA A 421 4.79 -11.60 -5.10
CA ALA A 421 3.60 -12.39 -4.83
C ALA A 421 3.56 -13.61 -5.78
N THR A 422 3.25 -14.79 -5.25
CA THR A 422 3.25 -16.06 -5.99
C THR A 422 2.00 -16.88 -5.70
N GLN A 423 1.54 -17.68 -6.67
CA GLN A 423 0.30 -18.46 -6.54
C GLN A 423 0.52 -19.91 -6.10
N GLY A 424 1.67 -20.50 -6.44
CA GLY A 424 1.94 -21.91 -6.16
C GLY A 424 3.43 -22.20 -6.05
N PRO A 425 3.99 -22.34 -4.83
CA PRO A 425 3.33 -22.11 -3.52
C PRO A 425 2.89 -20.65 -3.32
N ALA A 426 1.85 -20.45 -2.51
CA ALA A 426 1.34 -19.13 -2.15
C ALA A 426 2.35 -18.41 -1.26
N ALA A 427 2.77 -17.22 -1.69
CA ALA A 427 3.68 -16.39 -0.92
C ALA A 427 3.47 -14.91 -1.25
N PHE A 428 3.71 -14.06 -0.27
CA PHE A 428 3.71 -12.62 -0.44
C PHE A 428 4.75 -11.98 0.47
N ARG A 429 5.53 -11.05 -0.08
CA ARG A 429 6.40 -10.16 0.70
C ARG A 429 6.49 -8.81 0.00
N LEU A 430 6.20 -7.77 0.75
CA LEU A 430 6.53 -6.39 0.44
C LEU A 430 7.59 -5.94 1.46
N GLU A 431 8.72 -5.48 0.97
CA GLU A 431 9.87 -5.03 1.74
C GLU A 431 10.26 -3.63 1.28
N LEU A 432 10.33 -2.72 2.23
CA LEU A 432 10.84 -1.37 2.05
C LEU A 432 12.17 -1.26 2.78
N ARG A 433 13.26 -1.07 2.04
CA ARG A 433 14.62 -1.15 2.55
C ARG A 433 15.16 0.20 2.99
N GLY A 434 15.82 0.23 4.14
CA GLY A 434 16.48 1.43 4.65
C GLY A 434 15.54 2.62 4.91
N CYS A 435 14.25 2.36 5.14
CA CYS A 435 13.27 3.42 5.40
C CYS A 435 13.37 3.89 6.85
N GLY A 436 13.82 5.13 7.05
CA GLY A 436 13.82 5.74 8.38
C GLY A 436 15.15 5.65 9.14
N ALA A 437 16.24 5.23 8.50
CA ALA A 437 17.55 5.71 8.95
C ALA A 437 17.54 7.22 8.72
N ALA A 438 17.43 8.01 9.78
CA ALA A 438 17.79 9.41 9.72
C ALA A 438 19.25 9.45 9.25
N GLN A 439 19.46 9.62 7.95
CA GLN A 439 20.66 10.29 7.48
C GLN A 439 20.59 11.64 8.16
N GLY A 440 21.40 11.84 9.19
CA GLY A 440 21.57 13.13 9.82
C GLY A 440 21.83 14.19 8.75
N PRO A 441 21.51 15.47 9.00
CA PRO A 441 21.85 16.51 8.06
C PRO A 441 23.35 16.41 7.72
N PRO A 442 23.73 16.64 6.45
CA PRO A 442 25.13 16.62 6.03
C PRO A 442 26.00 17.60 6.81
#